data_AF-A0AAD6R854-F1
#
_entry.id   AF-A0AAD6R854-F1
#
_cell.length_a   1.000
_cell.length_b   1.000
_cell.length_c   1.000
_cell.angle_alpha   90.00
_cell.angle_beta   90.00
_cell.angle_gamma   90.00
#
_symmetry.space_group_name_H-M   'P 1'
#
loop_
_entity.id
_entity.type
_entity.pdbx_description
1 polymer ?
#
loop_
_entity_poly.entity_id
_entity_poly.type
_entity_poly.pdbx_seq_one_letter_code
_entity_poly.pdbx_strand_id
1 'polypeptide(L)'
;MESFNFFKGYGKVNPLEDQSPHQQESTASKRRILIISVSSILFLTLILGLALAALIHESNTEPDEFPYLSSSNSAESIKTAAMRDCGSLFDDSLGKLNDSLLAMEVGPGEKMLTLEKVNDIHTWISAAMTDQDTCIDGLEEMESVLPDEIKAKVERSKDFLSISLAIIAKMEDLLKKFDLEMH
;
A
#
# COMPACT_ATOMS: atom_id res chain seq x y z
N MET A 1 -35.64 -31.60 65.81
CA MET A 1 -34.64 -30.96 66.68
C MET A 1 -33.83 -30.04 65.80
N GLU A 2 -34.16 -28.76 65.85
CA GLU A 2 -33.36 -27.69 65.24
C GLU A 2 -32.13 -27.45 66.11
N SER A 3 -31.02 -27.05 65.50
CA SER A 3 -30.23 -25.90 65.96
C SER A 3 -29.12 -25.61 64.97
N PHE A 4 -29.36 -24.55 64.22
CA PHE A 4 -28.31 -23.66 63.74
C PHE A 4 -27.56 -23.07 64.94
N ASN A 5 -26.24 -22.90 64.80
CA ASN A 5 -25.44 -21.80 65.35
C ASN A 5 -24.21 -21.67 64.43
N PHE A 6 -24.00 -20.61 63.65
CA PHE A 6 -23.85 -19.18 63.96
C PHE A 6 -22.41 -18.77 64.33
N PHE A 7 -21.71 -18.26 63.31
CA PHE A 7 -20.95 -16.99 63.27
C PHE A 7 -19.69 -16.77 64.14
N LYS A 8 -18.52 -16.70 63.47
CA LYS A 8 -17.45 -15.66 63.48
C LYS A 8 -16.16 -16.28 62.91
N GLY A 9 -15.34 -15.66 62.05
CA GLY A 9 -15.32 -14.32 61.47
C GLY A 9 -14.03 -14.15 60.66
N TYR A 10 -14.13 -13.42 59.55
CA TYR A 10 -13.14 -12.60 58.82
C TYR A 10 -11.68 -13.03 58.66
N GLY A 11 -11.23 -13.04 57.40
CA GLY A 11 -10.09 -12.18 57.02
C GLY A 11 -8.98 -12.81 56.20
N LYS A 12 -9.15 -12.86 54.87
CA LYS A 12 -8.26 -12.19 53.89
C LYS A 12 -8.70 -12.53 52.47
N VAL A 13 -9.23 -11.53 51.78
CA VAL A 13 -9.22 -11.49 50.32
C VAL A 13 -7.85 -11.00 49.88
N ASN A 14 -7.23 -11.74 48.97
CA ASN A 14 -6.36 -11.19 47.93
C ASN A 14 -6.57 -12.02 46.64
N PRO A 15 -6.48 -11.39 45.46
CA PRO A 15 -7.24 -11.80 44.29
C PRO A 15 -6.36 -12.38 43.17
N LEU A 16 -6.99 -13.17 42.31
CA LEU A 16 -6.57 -13.55 40.95
C LEU A 16 -5.27 -14.37 40.82
N GLU A 17 -5.43 -15.68 40.69
CA GLU A 17 -4.63 -16.42 39.72
C GLU A 17 -5.59 -17.39 39.00
N ASP A 18 -6.14 -16.92 37.89
CA ASP A 18 -6.85 -17.73 36.92
C ASP A 18 -5.81 -18.56 36.15
N GLN A 19 -5.75 -19.86 36.41
CA GLN A 19 -5.03 -20.80 35.57
C GLN A 19 -5.87 -22.06 35.35
N SER A 20 -6.42 -22.15 34.15
CA SER A 20 -6.85 -23.39 33.51
C SER A 20 -6.46 -23.33 32.01
N PRO A 21 -6.45 -24.43 31.25
CA PRO A 21 -5.46 -25.51 31.32
C PRO A 21 -4.76 -25.78 29.95
N HIS A 22 -3.57 -26.39 30.00
CA HIS A 22 -2.90 -27.21 28.97
C HIS A 22 -3.18 -26.96 27.47
N GLN A 23 -2.20 -26.35 26.78
CA GLN A 23 -1.72 -26.86 25.49
C GLN A 23 -0.19 -27.00 25.54
N GLN A 24 0.24 -28.23 25.80
CA GLN A 24 1.62 -28.66 25.84
C GLN A 24 2.11 -28.91 24.41
N GLU A 25 2.47 -27.84 23.70
CA GLU A 25 3.13 -27.96 22.40
C GLU A 25 4.64 -28.17 22.57
N SER A 26 5.16 -29.17 21.87
CA SER A 26 6.57 -29.61 21.82
C SER A 26 7.56 -28.45 21.82
N THR A 27 8.52 -28.47 22.74
CA THR A 27 9.63 -27.48 22.88
C THR A 27 10.45 -27.30 21.59
N ALA A 28 10.39 -28.25 20.66
CA ALA A 28 10.99 -28.15 19.33
C ALA A 28 10.22 -27.21 18.39
N SER A 29 8.89 -27.12 18.50
CA SER A 29 8.03 -26.22 17.69
C SER A 29 8.31 -24.75 18.02
N LYS A 30 8.42 -24.43 19.32
CA LYS A 30 8.80 -23.08 19.80
C LYS A 30 10.18 -22.65 19.31
N ARG A 31 11.17 -23.55 19.30
CA ARG A 31 12.51 -23.27 18.74
C ARG A 31 12.46 -23.03 17.23
N ARG A 32 11.63 -23.77 16.48
CA ARG A 32 11.44 -23.54 15.03
C ARG A 32 10.78 -22.20 14.75
N ILE A 33 9.75 -21.82 15.50
CA ILE A 33 9.08 -20.51 15.37
C ILE A 33 10.04 -19.37 15.69
N LEU A 34 10.85 -19.50 16.73
CA LEU A 34 11.88 -18.51 17.07
C LEU A 34 12.93 -18.36 15.96
N ILE A 35 13.38 -19.46 15.35
CA ILE A 35 14.34 -19.41 14.25
C ILE A 35 13.73 -18.72 13.01
N ILE A 36 12.48 -19.04 12.66
CA ILE A 36 11.78 -18.42 11.53
C ILE A 36 11.60 -16.92 11.79
N SER A 37 11.19 -16.54 12.99
CA SER A 37 11.03 -15.13 13.39
C SER A 37 12.35 -14.36 13.31
N VAL A 38 13.43 -14.89 13.89
CA VAL A 38 14.77 -14.27 13.84
C VAL A 38 15.27 -14.17 12.40
N SER A 39 15.09 -15.22 11.60
CA SER A 39 15.53 -15.22 10.21
C SER A 39 14.74 -14.21 9.38
N SER A 40 13.42 -14.11 9.59
CA SER A 40 12.58 -13.12 8.94
C SER A 40 12.96 -11.69 9.32
N ILE A 41 13.25 -11.43 10.60
CA ILE A 41 13.72 -10.12 11.07
C ILE A 41 15.06 -9.76 10.42
N LEU A 42 16.00 -10.70 10.35
CA LEU A 42 17.31 -10.50 9.72
C LEU A 42 17.18 -10.21 8.21
N PHE A 43 16.28 -10.91 7.53
CA PHE A 43 16.01 -10.66 6.10
C PHE A 43 15.40 -9.28 5.89
N LEU A 44 14.44 -8.87 6.72
CA LEU A 44 13.80 -7.56 6.63
C LEU A 44 14.81 -6.41 6.86
N THR A 45 15.69 -6.54 7.86
CA THR A 45 16.71 -5.51 8.12
C THR A 45 17.73 -5.42 6.99
N LEU A 46 18.11 -6.54 6.38
CA LEU A 46 19.00 -6.57 5.22
C LEU A 46 18.36 -5.87 4.01
N ILE A 47 17.10 -6.20 3.70
CA ILE A 47 16.38 -5.59 2.58
C ILE A 47 16.24 -4.08 2.79
N LEU A 48 15.84 -3.65 3.99
CA LEU A 48 15.69 -2.23 4.30
C LEU A 48 17.04 -1.49 4.22
N GLY A 49 18.12 -2.11 4.70
CA GLY A 49 19.46 -1.54 4.61
C GLY A 49 19.94 -1.36 3.17
N LEU A 50 19.69 -2.34 2.29
CA LEU A 50 20.01 -2.24 0.87
C LEU A 50 19.19 -1.16 0.17
N ALA A 51 17.88 -1.06 0.48
CA ALA A 51 17.02 -0.02 -0.07
C ALA A 51 17.48 1.39 0.34
N LEU A 52 17.79 1.60 1.62
CA LEU A 52 18.32 2.88 2.10
C LEU A 52 19.67 3.22 1.48
N ALA A 53 20.56 2.23 1.31
CA ALA A 53 21.85 2.42 0.65
C ALA A 53 21.68 2.80 -0.84
N ALA A 54 20.74 2.15 -1.55
CA ALA A 54 20.42 2.48 -2.93
C ALA A 54 19.84 3.90 -3.06
N LEU A 55 18.95 4.31 -2.15
CA LEU A 55 18.41 5.68 -2.10
C LEU A 55 19.52 6.73 -1.88
N ILE A 56 20.48 6.45 -1.00
CA ILE A 56 21.63 7.35 -0.78
C ILE A 56 22.53 7.37 -2.02
N HIS A 57 22.72 6.23 -2.69
CA HIS A 57 23.49 6.18 -3.94
C HIS A 57 22.80 6.96 -5.07
N GLU A 58 21.46 6.93 -5.12
CA GLU A 58 20.65 7.64 -6.11
C GLU A 58 20.59 9.16 -5.87
N SER A 59 20.70 9.60 -4.61
CA SER A 59 20.71 11.02 -4.22
C SER A 59 21.93 11.84 -4.67
N ASN A 60 22.93 11.23 -5.33
CA ASN A 60 24.05 11.95 -5.95
C ASN A 60 23.78 12.36 -7.41
N THR A 61 22.56 12.11 -7.91
CA THR A 61 22.10 12.71 -9.15
C THR A 61 21.28 13.93 -8.76
N GLU A 62 21.79 15.12 -9.04
CA GLU A 62 21.07 16.38 -8.83
C GLU A 62 19.66 16.26 -9.43
N PRO A 63 18.61 16.74 -8.75
CA PRO A 63 17.33 16.94 -9.41
C PRO A 63 17.56 18.01 -10.48
N ASP A 64 17.47 17.62 -11.76
CA ASP A 64 17.51 18.57 -12.87
C ASP A 64 16.47 19.65 -12.63
N GLU A 65 16.98 20.83 -12.28
CA GLU A 65 16.22 22.05 -12.10
C GLU A 65 15.48 22.34 -13.41
N PHE A 66 14.15 22.16 -13.43
CA PHE A 66 13.32 22.49 -14.58
C PHE A 66 13.57 23.95 -14.98
N PRO A 67 14.18 24.23 -16.15
CA PRO A 67 14.43 25.60 -16.54
C PRO A 67 13.11 26.23 -16.98
N TYR A 68 12.58 27.11 -16.14
CA TYR A 68 11.52 28.04 -16.54
C TYR A 68 12.11 29.00 -17.59
N LEU A 69 12.00 28.65 -18.86
CA LEU A 69 12.34 29.54 -19.97
C LEU A 69 11.07 30.19 -20.51
N SER A 70 11.04 31.52 -20.37
CA SER A 70 10.09 32.38 -21.05
C SER A 70 10.65 32.75 -22.41
N SER A 71 10.07 32.23 -23.50
CA SER A 71 10.24 32.81 -24.83
C SER A 71 8.99 32.64 -25.71
N SER A 72 8.71 33.66 -26.51
CA SER A 72 7.44 33.90 -27.20
C SER A 72 7.34 33.17 -28.55
N ASN A 73 7.39 31.83 -28.54
CA ASN A 73 7.12 31.01 -29.72
C ASN A 73 5.92 30.08 -29.48
N SER A 74 5.05 29.90 -30.47
CA SER A 74 3.84 29.06 -30.36
C SER A 74 4.16 27.61 -29.96
N ALA A 75 5.24 27.03 -30.48
CA ALA A 75 5.69 25.68 -30.12
C ALA A 75 6.10 25.55 -28.63
N GLU A 76 6.69 26.59 -28.06
CA GLU A 76 7.07 26.63 -26.64
C GLU A 76 5.85 26.78 -25.73
N SER A 77 4.84 27.52 -26.20
CA SER A 77 3.55 27.62 -25.50
C SER A 77 2.76 26.31 -25.51
N ILE A 78 2.77 25.57 -26.63
CA ILE A 78 2.15 24.24 -26.75
C ILE A 78 2.85 23.25 -25.82
N LYS A 79 4.18 23.27 -25.79
CA LYS A 79 4.97 22.43 -24.90
C LYS A 79 4.68 22.69 -23.42
N THR A 80 4.63 23.96 -23.04
CA THR A 80 4.27 24.36 -21.67
C THR A 80 2.85 23.93 -21.32
N ALA A 81 1.93 23.97 -22.28
CA ALA A 81 0.57 23.52 -22.09
C ALA A 81 0.49 22.00 -21.87
N ALA A 82 1.10 21.21 -22.75
CA ALA A 82 1.12 19.75 -22.63
C ALA A 82 1.79 19.28 -21.33
N MET A 83 2.88 19.94 -20.90
CA MET A 83 3.53 19.64 -19.62
C MET A 83 2.62 19.95 -18.42
N ARG A 84 1.91 21.08 -18.46
CA ARG A 84 0.95 21.46 -17.42
C ARG A 84 -0.25 20.50 -17.37
N ASP A 85 -0.74 20.09 -18.53
CA ASP A 85 -1.85 19.13 -18.63
C ASP A 85 -1.41 17.76 -18.11
N CYS A 86 -0.21 17.29 -18.48
CA CYS A 86 0.38 16.09 -17.89
C CYS A 86 0.54 16.19 -16.37
N GLY A 87 1.01 17.33 -15.85
CA GLY A 87 1.09 17.56 -14.40
C GLY A 87 -0.26 17.39 -13.69
N SER A 88 -1.34 17.96 -14.26
CA SER A 88 -2.70 17.80 -13.73
C SER A 88 -3.16 16.34 -13.73
N LEU A 89 -2.85 15.59 -14.78
CA LEU A 89 -3.17 14.16 -14.87
C LEU A 89 -2.44 13.33 -13.80
N PHE A 90 -1.19 13.70 -13.48
CA PHE A 90 -0.46 13.07 -12.39
C PHE A 90 -1.03 13.42 -11.01
N ASP A 91 -1.48 14.65 -10.79
CA ASP A 91 -2.17 15.04 -9.55
C ASP A 91 -3.46 14.23 -9.36
N ASP A 92 -4.24 14.06 -10.43
CA ASP A 92 -5.44 13.21 -10.41
C ASP A 92 -5.10 11.73 -10.14
N SER A 93 -4.03 11.23 -10.77
CA SER A 93 -3.51 9.88 -10.55
C SER A 93 -3.10 9.69 -9.08
N LEU A 94 -2.43 10.67 -8.47
CA LEU A 94 -2.05 10.62 -7.06
C LEU A 94 -3.28 10.63 -6.15
N GLY A 95 -4.30 11.42 -6.47
CA GLY A 95 -5.59 11.41 -5.76
C GLY A 95 -6.24 10.02 -5.77
N LYS A 96 -6.31 9.37 -6.93
CA LYS A 96 -6.86 8.01 -7.10
C LYS A 96 -6.06 6.96 -6.33
N LEU A 97 -4.74 7.08 -6.33
CA LEU A 97 -3.86 6.20 -5.53
C LEU A 97 -4.04 6.41 -4.02
N ASN A 98 -4.26 7.65 -3.60
CA ASN A 98 -4.56 7.96 -2.20
C ASN A 98 -5.93 7.40 -1.78
N ASP A 99 -6.95 7.54 -2.62
CA ASP A 99 -8.27 6.96 -2.37
C ASP A 99 -8.19 5.42 -2.26
N SER A 100 -7.38 4.80 -3.12
CA SER A 100 -7.07 3.37 -3.05
C SER A 100 -6.46 2.97 -1.71
N LEU A 101 -5.53 3.77 -1.18
CA LEU A 101 -4.92 3.55 0.12
C LEU A 101 -5.93 3.69 1.26
N LEU A 102 -6.77 4.73 1.22
CA LEU A 102 -7.80 4.96 2.24
C LEU A 102 -8.85 3.84 2.26
N ALA A 103 -9.22 3.28 1.11
CA ALA A 103 -10.15 2.14 1.08
C ALA A 103 -9.58 0.86 1.70
N MET A 104 -8.25 0.73 1.78
CA MET A 104 -7.60 -0.38 2.48
C MET A 104 -7.55 -0.18 4.00
N GLU A 105 -7.84 1.02 4.51
CA GLU A 105 -7.91 1.25 5.95
C GLU A 105 -9.06 0.46 6.59
N VAL A 106 -8.82 0.00 7.81
CA VAL A 106 -9.77 -0.82 8.57
C VAL A 106 -10.04 -0.15 9.91
N GLY A 107 -11.26 0.31 10.11
CA GLY A 107 -11.72 0.84 11.39
C GLY A 107 -11.96 -0.26 12.43
N PRO A 108 -12.07 0.08 13.72
CA PRO A 108 -12.39 -0.89 14.76
C PRO A 108 -13.70 -1.63 14.48
N GLY A 109 -13.63 -2.95 14.29
CA GLY A 109 -14.81 -3.80 14.03
C GLY A 109 -15.27 -3.87 12.56
N GLU A 110 -14.55 -3.23 11.64
CA GLU A 110 -14.83 -3.29 10.21
C GLU A 110 -14.21 -4.54 9.56
N LYS A 111 -14.86 -5.10 8.53
CA LYS A 111 -14.27 -6.20 7.76
C LYS A 111 -13.11 -5.66 6.93
N MET A 112 -11.96 -6.33 7.04
CA MET A 112 -10.81 -6.07 6.20
C MET A 112 -11.16 -6.42 4.74
N LEU A 113 -11.07 -5.44 3.84
CA LEU A 113 -11.18 -5.58 2.38
C LEU A 113 -12.47 -6.31 1.92
N THR A 114 -13.56 -5.56 1.73
CA THR A 114 -14.78 -6.07 1.09
C THR A 114 -14.62 -6.12 -0.43
N LEU A 115 -15.44 -6.93 -1.12
CA LEU A 115 -15.44 -6.97 -2.59
C LEU A 115 -15.71 -5.59 -3.21
N GLU A 116 -16.58 -4.80 -2.57
CA GLU A 116 -16.83 -3.40 -2.95
C GLU A 116 -15.56 -2.56 -2.88
N LYS A 117 -14.86 -2.55 -1.73
CA LYS A 117 -13.60 -1.81 -1.57
C LYS A 117 -12.54 -2.24 -2.59
N VAL A 118 -12.44 -3.53 -2.89
CA VAL A 118 -11.46 -4.03 -3.89
C VAL A 118 -11.84 -3.58 -5.31
N ASN A 119 -13.12 -3.59 -5.68
CA ASN A 119 -13.58 -3.08 -6.97
C ASN A 119 -13.34 -1.57 -7.11
N ASP A 120 -13.51 -0.80 -6.03
CA ASP A 120 -13.19 0.64 -6.02
C ASP A 120 -11.69 0.86 -6.23
N ILE A 121 -10.84 0.12 -5.51
CA ILE A 121 -9.38 0.17 -5.70
C ILE A 121 -8.99 -0.21 -7.14
N HIS A 122 -9.59 -1.27 -7.71
CA HIS A 122 -9.36 -1.66 -9.10
C HIS A 122 -9.68 -0.50 -10.06
N THR A 123 -10.81 0.17 -9.83
CA THR A 123 -11.29 1.29 -10.65
C THR A 123 -10.34 2.47 -10.55
N TRP A 124 -9.92 2.87 -9.35
CA TRP A 124 -9.02 4.00 -9.15
C TRP A 124 -7.63 3.76 -9.73
N ILE A 125 -7.05 2.57 -9.55
CA ILE A 125 -5.75 2.24 -10.15
C ILE A 125 -5.85 2.20 -11.69
N SER A 126 -6.96 1.67 -12.23
CA SER A 126 -7.20 1.68 -13.69
C SER A 126 -7.32 3.11 -14.23
N ALA A 127 -8.02 3.98 -13.49
CA ALA A 127 -8.16 5.39 -13.85
C ALA A 127 -6.82 6.13 -13.76
N ALA A 128 -6.02 5.90 -12.73
CA ALA A 128 -4.67 6.43 -12.60
C ALA A 128 -3.77 6.02 -13.78
N MET A 129 -3.88 4.77 -14.23
CA MET A 129 -3.14 4.28 -15.39
C MET A 129 -3.59 4.97 -16.68
N THR A 130 -4.90 5.23 -16.81
CA THR A 130 -5.48 5.96 -17.95
C THR A 130 -5.04 7.43 -17.98
N ASP A 131 -4.89 8.07 -16.82
CA ASP A 131 -4.37 9.45 -16.75
C ASP A 131 -2.93 9.51 -17.29
N GLN A 132 -2.11 8.51 -16.95
CA GLN A 132 -0.74 8.40 -17.44
C GLN A 132 -0.67 8.15 -18.95
N ASP A 133 -1.57 7.31 -19.47
CA ASP A 133 -1.75 7.12 -20.92
C ASP A 133 -2.12 8.44 -21.61
N THR A 134 -3.07 9.18 -21.04
CA THR A 134 -3.49 10.48 -21.58
C THR A 134 -2.35 11.50 -21.56
N CYS A 135 -1.48 11.48 -20.54
CA CYS A 135 -0.28 12.30 -20.52
C CYS A 135 0.66 11.92 -21.67
N ILE A 136 0.96 10.63 -21.87
CA ILE A 136 1.83 10.17 -22.95
C ILE A 136 1.27 10.60 -24.31
N ASP A 137 -0.02 10.39 -24.54
CA ASP A 137 -0.69 10.79 -25.78
C ASP A 137 -0.53 12.30 -26.05
N GLY A 138 -0.76 13.14 -25.03
CA GLY A 138 -0.57 14.59 -25.14
C GLY A 138 0.90 15.01 -25.31
N LEU A 139 1.85 14.20 -24.84
CA LEU A 139 3.28 14.43 -25.07
C LEU A 139 3.71 14.06 -26.49
N GLU A 140 3.12 13.02 -27.09
CA GLU A 140 3.42 12.55 -28.45
C GLU A 140 2.98 13.53 -29.54
N GLU A 141 1.99 14.39 -29.25
CA GLU A 141 1.58 15.48 -30.14
C GLU A 141 2.66 16.57 -30.32
N MET A 142 3.77 16.50 -29.57
CA MET A 142 4.89 17.43 -29.68
C MET A 142 6.07 16.85 -30.50
N GLU A 143 6.34 17.41 -31.69
CA GLU A 143 7.47 17.03 -32.56
C GLU A 143 8.88 17.46 -32.03
N SER A 144 9.10 17.50 -30.71
CA SER A 144 10.39 17.92 -30.10
C SER A 144 11.06 16.79 -29.32
N VAL A 145 12.32 16.97 -28.88
CA VAL A 145 13.16 15.95 -28.21
C VAL A 145 12.96 15.88 -26.69
N LEU A 146 12.32 16.87 -26.04
CA LEU A 146 12.01 16.84 -24.60
C LEU A 146 11.01 15.74 -24.14
N PRO A 147 10.03 15.26 -24.95
CA PRO A 147 9.05 14.25 -24.54
C PRO A 147 9.64 12.89 -24.14
N ASP A 148 10.79 12.47 -24.68
CA ASP A 148 11.26 11.08 -24.53
C ASP A 148 11.64 10.71 -23.09
N GLU A 149 12.31 11.59 -22.35
CA GLU A 149 12.69 11.33 -20.96
C GLU A 149 11.46 11.31 -20.04
N ILE A 150 10.54 12.27 -20.24
CA ILE A 150 9.31 12.35 -19.47
C ILE A 150 8.47 11.10 -19.76
N LYS A 151 8.29 10.74 -21.04
CA LYS A 151 7.60 9.53 -21.46
C LYS A 151 8.21 8.29 -20.82
N ALA A 152 9.53 8.14 -20.82
CA ALA A 152 10.19 7.00 -20.17
C ALA A 152 9.92 6.93 -18.66
N LYS A 153 9.80 8.09 -17.97
CA LYS A 153 9.40 8.13 -16.56
C LYS A 153 7.92 7.77 -16.37
N VAL A 154 7.03 8.25 -17.24
CA VAL A 154 5.60 7.92 -17.20
C VAL A 154 5.37 6.42 -17.45
N GLU A 155 6.04 5.83 -18.44
CA GLU A 155 5.96 4.39 -18.73
C GLU A 155 6.41 3.54 -17.52
N ARG A 156 7.50 3.94 -16.85
CA ARG A 156 7.90 3.25 -15.60
C ARG A 156 6.85 3.36 -14.52
N SER A 157 6.13 4.48 -14.41
CA SER A 157 5.04 4.63 -13.45
C SER A 157 3.87 3.69 -13.80
N LYS A 158 3.55 3.57 -15.09
CA LYS A 158 2.54 2.63 -15.61
C LYS A 158 2.86 1.18 -15.26
N ASP A 159 4.12 0.77 -15.33
CA ASP A 159 4.53 -0.59 -14.95
C ASP A 159 4.13 -0.92 -13.50
N PHE A 160 4.31 0.02 -12.56
CA PHE A 160 3.88 -0.17 -11.17
C PHE A 160 2.36 -0.27 -11.03
N LEU A 161 1.60 0.54 -11.79
CA LEU A 161 0.14 0.47 -11.79
C LEU A 161 -0.38 -0.83 -12.38
N SER A 162 0.25 -1.34 -13.45
CA SER A 162 -0.08 -2.63 -14.06
C SER A 162 0.15 -3.79 -13.07
N ILE A 163 1.28 -3.78 -12.36
CA ILE A 163 1.55 -4.75 -11.29
C ILE A 163 0.48 -4.68 -10.20
N SER A 164 0.10 -3.46 -9.80
CA SER A 164 -0.93 -3.25 -8.77
C SER A 164 -2.30 -3.78 -9.20
N LEU A 165 -2.72 -3.54 -10.45
CA LEU A 165 -3.96 -4.10 -11.01
C LEU A 165 -3.95 -5.63 -11.02
N ALA A 166 -2.82 -6.24 -11.37
CA ALA A 166 -2.71 -7.71 -11.36
C ALA A 166 -2.91 -8.28 -9.95
N ILE A 167 -2.38 -7.61 -8.91
CA ILE A 167 -2.58 -8.00 -7.52
C ILE A 167 -4.05 -7.84 -7.13
N ILE A 168 -4.66 -6.70 -7.46
CA ILE A 168 -6.06 -6.41 -7.13
C ILE A 168 -7.01 -7.40 -7.80
N ALA A 169 -6.82 -7.72 -9.07
CA ALA A 169 -7.61 -8.72 -9.77
C ALA A 169 -7.57 -10.09 -9.07
N LYS A 170 -6.41 -10.48 -8.52
CA LYS A 170 -6.31 -11.70 -7.71
C LYS A 170 -7.05 -11.61 -6.39
N MET A 171 -7.07 -10.44 -5.75
CA MET A 171 -7.85 -10.24 -4.53
C MET A 171 -9.35 -10.31 -4.80
N GLU A 172 -9.83 -9.74 -5.89
CA GLU A 172 -11.24 -9.89 -6.30
C GLU A 172 -11.63 -11.35 -6.50
N ASP A 173 -10.80 -12.11 -7.22
CA ASP A 173 -11.03 -13.54 -7.47
C ASP A 173 -11.12 -14.33 -6.15
N LEU A 174 -10.27 -14.02 -5.17
CA LEU A 174 -10.28 -14.66 -3.86
C LEU A 174 -11.54 -14.29 -3.07
N LEU A 175 -11.90 -13.01 -3.02
CA LEU A 175 -13.08 -12.55 -2.29
C LEU A 175 -14.37 -13.13 -2.88
N LYS A 176 -14.50 -13.18 -4.21
CA LYS A 176 -15.64 -13.83 -4.89
C LYS A 176 -15.76 -15.31 -4.51
N LYS A 177 -14.64 -16.03 -4.43
CA LYS A 177 -14.66 -17.45 -4.02
C LYS A 177 -15.10 -17.64 -2.58
N PHE A 178 -14.56 -16.86 -1.65
CA PHE A 178 -14.94 -16.96 -0.23
C PHE A 178 -16.41 -16.56 0.00
N ASP A 179 -16.93 -15.55 -0.70
CA ASP A 179 -18.33 -15.13 -0.56
C ASP A 179 -19.30 -16.21 -1.09
N LEU A 180 -18.92 -16.89 -2.19
CA LEU A 180 -19.65 -18.03 -2.73
C LEU A 180 -19.56 -19.29 -1.85
N GLU A 181 -18.47 -19.50 -1.11
CA GLU A 181 -18.31 -20.64 -0.17
C GLU A 181 -19.05 -20.43 1.16
N MET A 182 -19.46 -19.20 1.48
CA MET A 182 -20.18 -18.86 2.71
C MET A 182 -21.72 -18.91 2.58
N HIS A 183 -22.25 -19.26 1.40
CA HIS A 183 -23.68 -19.46 1.12
C HIS A 183 -23.98 -20.91 0.69
#